data_AF-A0A3S0JVK1-F1
#
_entry.id   AF-A0A3S0JVK1-F1
#
_cell.length_a   1.000
_cell.length_b   1.000
_cell.length_c   1.000
_cell.angle_alpha   90.00
_cell.angle_beta   90.00
_cell.angle_gamma   90.00
#
_symmetry.space_group_name_H-M   'P 1'
#
loop_
_entity.id
_entity.type
_entity.pdbx_description
1 polymer ?
#
loop_
_entity_poly.entity_id
_entity_poly.type
_entity_poly.pdbx_seq_one_letter_code
_entity_poly.pdbx_strand_id
1 'polypeptide(L)'
;MRLDQLSDVSNLQLYRLLQGVDLPDFVKDAALDDEASVATLEKSAYADQINIAYPINTPARVYVSNAFFQSKKAELERKFGTAHMTQVGERIKQAAELFSVTREVEAYNEVHEKRANRDYELQHVCTLQDDELGEQNIFPFRTAQEFSKSAEVFANNMRQYPFEWRTQIAQSFLSKAAEVGVDELPDLICKYAGLFYPAHSSDISREVARRANKLASKTAQEQLNQLASAVSGFETFDSLDDVLKIAEIVYRVEQADGAYDRPKTAEVLPDPVDVFFAHSPEKVAKILNVVDMGGEKFPLEDLGKISSDKYKEAFGVDIDPTNEDQLRDILPTMPLSDVALFRELTGVQPV
;
A
#
# COMPACT_ATOMS: atom_id res chain seq x y z
N MET A 1 6.50 -11.32 19.24
CA MET A 1 5.92 -11.42 17.89
C MET A 1 6.31 -12.78 17.33
N ARG A 2 5.31 -13.65 17.13
CA ARG A 2 5.47 -14.94 16.44
C ARG A 2 5.67 -14.66 14.94
N LEU A 3 6.47 -15.48 14.27
CA LEU A 3 6.86 -15.32 12.86
C LEU A 3 6.59 -16.64 12.12
N ASP A 4 5.39 -17.19 12.28
CA ASP A 4 4.97 -18.47 11.70
C ASP A 4 3.57 -18.37 11.09
N GLN A 5 3.04 -19.48 10.57
CA GLN A 5 1.73 -19.51 9.93
C GLN A 5 0.58 -19.06 10.84
N LEU A 6 0.71 -19.20 12.17
CA LEU A 6 -0.34 -18.80 13.12
C LEU A 6 -0.46 -17.28 13.26
N SER A 7 0.61 -16.56 12.92
CA SER A 7 0.61 -15.10 12.88
C SER A 7 0.14 -14.51 11.54
N ASP A 8 -0.05 -15.35 10.52
CA ASP A 8 -0.48 -14.95 9.18
C ASP A 8 -2.01 -15.06 9.02
N VAL A 9 -2.75 -14.22 9.74
CA VAL A 9 -4.22 -14.25 9.80
C VAL A 9 -4.89 -14.16 8.42
N SER A 10 -4.25 -13.48 7.46
CA SER A 10 -4.75 -13.32 6.09
C SER A 10 -4.35 -14.44 5.13
N ASN A 11 -3.49 -15.39 5.56
CA ASN A 11 -2.85 -16.40 4.72
C ASN A 11 -2.06 -15.84 3.53
N LEU A 12 -1.79 -14.52 3.51
CA LEU A 12 -1.13 -13.86 2.41
C LEU A 12 0.34 -14.28 2.33
N GLN A 13 1.02 -14.39 3.47
CA GLN A 13 2.40 -14.85 3.50
C GLN A 13 2.48 -16.32 3.08
N LEU A 14 1.57 -17.16 3.58
CA LEU A 14 1.47 -18.56 3.19
C LEU A 14 1.30 -18.70 1.69
N TYR A 15 0.37 -17.96 1.08
CA TYR A 15 0.15 -17.98 -0.36
C TYR A 15 1.41 -17.58 -1.12
N ARG A 16 2.09 -16.49 -0.72
CA ARG A 16 3.35 -16.05 -1.35
C ARG A 16 4.46 -17.09 -1.25
N LEU A 17 4.62 -17.73 -0.09
CA LEU A 17 5.65 -18.77 0.11
C LEU A 17 5.42 -19.99 -0.78
N LEU A 18 4.15 -20.37 -0.95
CA LEU A 18 3.75 -21.55 -1.70
C LEU A 18 3.55 -21.28 -3.21
N GLN A 19 3.53 -20.01 -3.62
CA GLN A 19 3.30 -19.63 -5.02
C GLN A 19 4.37 -20.22 -5.95
N GLY A 20 3.92 -20.87 -7.03
CA GLY A 20 4.79 -21.46 -8.05
C GLY A 20 5.58 -22.69 -7.59
N VAL A 21 5.23 -23.28 -6.45
CA VAL A 21 5.72 -24.60 -6.02
C VAL A 21 4.63 -25.63 -6.35
N ASP A 22 5.02 -26.81 -6.85
CA ASP A 22 4.06 -27.91 -7.00
C ASP A 22 3.73 -28.49 -5.63
N LEU A 23 2.52 -28.19 -5.15
CA LEU A 23 2.10 -28.56 -3.80
C LEU A 23 1.73 -30.04 -3.73
N PRO A 24 2.21 -30.79 -2.72
CA PRO A 24 1.76 -32.16 -2.48
C PRO A 24 0.26 -32.21 -2.17
N ASP A 25 -0.40 -33.32 -2.52
CA ASP A 25 -1.85 -33.48 -2.33
C ASP A 25 -2.26 -33.34 -0.86
N PHE A 26 -1.46 -33.87 0.07
CA PHE A 26 -1.74 -33.72 1.51
C PHE A 26 -1.69 -32.27 2.01
N VAL A 27 -1.06 -31.35 1.28
CA VAL A 27 -1.06 -29.91 1.57
C VAL A 27 -2.28 -29.24 0.95
N LYS A 28 -2.68 -29.66 -0.26
CA LYS A 28 -3.87 -29.17 -0.97
C LYS A 28 -5.16 -29.56 -0.27
N ASP A 29 -5.21 -30.79 0.26
CA ASP A 29 -6.38 -31.37 0.92
C ASP A 29 -6.49 -30.97 2.40
N ALA A 30 -5.48 -30.29 2.95
CA ALA A 30 -5.49 -29.85 4.32
C ALA A 30 -6.52 -28.72 4.51
N ALA A 31 -7.39 -28.87 5.51
CA ALA A 31 -8.24 -27.78 5.95
C ALA A 31 -7.39 -26.64 6.52
N LEU A 32 -7.81 -25.40 6.27
CA LEU A 32 -7.26 -24.24 6.97
C LEU A 32 -7.71 -24.33 8.43
N ASP A 33 -6.78 -24.66 9.30
CA ASP A 33 -7.02 -24.77 10.74
C ASP A 33 -7.23 -23.38 11.36
N ASP A 34 -8.21 -23.25 12.26
CA ASP A 34 -8.38 -22.05 13.07
C ASP A 34 -7.36 -22.01 14.24
N GLU A 35 -7.04 -20.81 14.72
CA GLU A 35 -6.11 -20.61 15.84
C GLU A 35 -6.53 -21.39 17.11
N ALA A 36 -7.83 -21.64 17.26
CA ALA A 36 -8.42 -22.39 18.36
C ALA A 36 -8.00 -23.88 18.35
N SER A 37 -7.92 -24.52 17.18
CA SER A 37 -7.52 -25.92 17.04
C SER A 37 -6.02 -26.16 17.36
N VAL A 38 -5.20 -25.12 17.23
CA VAL A 38 -3.76 -25.17 17.47
C VAL A 38 -3.44 -24.83 18.93
N ALA A 39 -4.22 -23.96 19.57
CA ALA A 39 -4.06 -23.57 20.97
C ALA A 39 -4.15 -24.74 21.97
N THR A 40 -4.83 -25.83 21.61
CA THR A 40 -4.97 -27.02 22.48
C THR A 40 -3.83 -28.02 22.36
N LEU A 41 -2.86 -27.80 21.46
CA LEU A 41 -1.76 -28.73 21.25
C LEU A 41 -0.72 -28.65 22.38
N GLU A 42 -0.15 -29.81 22.73
CA GLU A 42 0.98 -29.87 23.65
C GLU A 42 2.22 -29.18 23.07
N LYS A 43 3.13 -28.71 23.95
CA LYS A 43 4.38 -28.06 23.50
C LYS A 43 5.24 -28.95 22.59
N SER A 44 5.16 -30.27 22.76
CA SER A 44 5.83 -31.27 21.93
C SER A 44 5.38 -31.24 20.46
N ALA A 45 4.18 -30.71 20.18
CA ALA A 45 3.61 -30.57 18.84
C ALA A 45 4.20 -29.39 18.04
N TYR A 46 5.15 -28.63 18.61
CA TYR A 46 5.77 -27.46 18.00
C TYR A 46 7.27 -27.65 17.83
N ALA A 47 7.82 -27.19 16.70
CA ALA A 47 9.26 -27.19 16.50
C ALA A 47 9.94 -26.16 17.42
N ASP A 48 9.35 -24.98 17.61
CA ASP A 48 9.76 -24.04 18.65
C ASP A 48 8.87 -24.16 19.89
N GLN A 49 9.30 -25.02 20.81
CA GLN A 49 8.58 -25.31 22.06
C GLN A 49 8.56 -24.14 23.05
N ILE A 50 9.49 -23.19 22.91
CA ILE A 50 9.61 -22.03 23.82
C ILE A 50 8.62 -20.96 23.38
N ASN A 51 8.61 -20.63 22.09
CA ASN A 51 7.74 -19.60 21.52
C ASN A 51 6.36 -20.13 21.12
N ILE A 52 6.18 -21.46 21.16
CA ILE A 52 4.99 -22.17 20.70
C ILE A 52 4.69 -21.75 19.26
N ALA A 53 5.66 -22.04 18.39
CA ALA A 53 5.63 -21.68 16.98
C ALA A 53 6.03 -22.88 16.11
N TYR A 54 5.61 -22.86 14.84
CA TYR A 54 5.85 -23.93 13.87
C TYR A 54 5.24 -25.27 14.31
N PRO A 55 3.90 -25.43 14.28
CA PRO A 55 3.27 -26.71 14.58
C PRO A 55 3.73 -27.80 13.59
N ILE A 56 3.97 -29.00 14.10
CA ILE A 56 4.58 -30.13 13.37
C ILE A 56 3.84 -31.45 13.62
N ASN A 57 2.57 -31.40 14.03
CA ASN A 57 1.79 -32.59 14.42
C ASN A 57 0.96 -33.23 13.29
N THR A 58 1.03 -32.69 12.07
CA THR A 58 0.44 -33.28 10.86
C THR A 58 1.41 -33.08 9.68
N PRO A 59 1.35 -33.90 8.62
CA PRO A 59 2.23 -33.77 7.46
C PRO A 59 2.14 -32.38 6.79
N ALA A 60 0.92 -31.85 6.64
CA ALA A 60 0.70 -30.51 6.08
C ALA A 60 1.34 -29.42 6.95
N ARG A 61 1.17 -29.51 8.28
CA ARG A 61 1.76 -28.54 9.22
C ARG A 61 3.29 -28.61 9.20
N VAL A 62 3.89 -29.79 9.07
CA VAL A 62 5.35 -29.93 8.90
C VAL A 62 5.83 -29.22 7.64
N TYR A 63 5.15 -29.43 6.51
CA TYR A 63 5.50 -28.79 5.23
C TYR A 63 5.40 -27.27 5.30
N VAL A 64 4.28 -26.74 5.80
CA VAL A 64 4.05 -25.30 5.94
C VAL A 64 5.01 -24.67 6.95
N SER A 65 5.23 -25.32 8.09
CA SER A 65 6.19 -24.86 9.10
C SER A 65 7.61 -24.80 8.54
N ASN A 66 8.01 -25.77 7.73
CA ASN A 66 9.28 -25.71 7.01
C ASN A 66 9.33 -24.52 6.05
N ALA A 67 8.27 -24.28 5.27
CA ALA A 67 8.21 -23.16 4.32
C ALA A 67 8.41 -21.80 5.01
N PHE A 68 7.70 -21.56 6.11
CA PHE A 68 7.89 -20.35 6.92
C PHE A 68 9.29 -20.29 7.53
N PHE A 69 9.77 -21.40 8.10
CA PHE A 69 11.09 -21.47 8.75
C PHE A 69 12.22 -21.11 7.77
N GLN A 70 12.24 -21.69 6.57
CA GLN A 70 13.28 -21.39 5.57
C GLN A 70 13.25 -19.94 5.12
N SER A 71 12.07 -19.36 4.90
CA SER A 71 11.93 -17.98 4.43
C SER A 71 12.41 -16.94 5.45
N LYS A 72 12.25 -17.23 6.75
CA LYS A 72 12.58 -16.30 7.85
C LYS A 72 13.85 -16.68 8.60
N LYS A 73 14.55 -17.74 8.21
CA LYS A 73 15.73 -18.28 8.91
C LYS A 73 16.76 -17.20 9.24
N ALA A 74 17.14 -16.37 8.26
CA ALA A 74 18.15 -15.32 8.45
C ALA A 74 17.69 -14.18 9.39
N GLU A 75 16.40 -13.90 9.48
CA GLU A 75 15.85 -12.93 10.44
C GLU A 75 15.82 -13.53 11.85
N LEU A 76 15.38 -14.80 11.96
CA LEU A 76 15.27 -15.50 13.23
C LEU A 76 16.63 -15.80 13.86
N GLU A 77 17.64 -16.14 13.05
CA GLU A 77 19.02 -16.34 13.53
C GLU A 77 19.59 -15.07 14.15
N ARG A 78 19.31 -13.90 13.57
CA ARG A 78 19.72 -12.60 14.14
C ARG A 78 19.04 -12.31 15.48
N LYS A 79 17.79 -12.76 15.64
CA LYS A 79 16.96 -12.45 16.82
C LYS A 79 17.13 -13.43 17.98
N PHE A 80 17.22 -14.72 17.68
CA PHE A 80 17.21 -15.80 18.68
C PHE A 80 18.52 -16.59 18.75
N GLY A 81 19.45 -16.32 17.82
CA GLY A 81 20.74 -16.99 17.73
C GLY A 81 20.71 -18.29 16.93
N THR A 82 21.85 -18.60 16.31
CA THR A 82 22.01 -19.77 15.42
C THR A 82 21.73 -21.09 16.13
N ALA A 83 22.16 -21.26 17.39
CA ALA A 83 21.97 -22.51 18.12
C ALA A 83 20.49 -22.86 18.34
N HIS A 84 19.63 -21.87 18.65
CA HIS A 84 18.19 -22.07 18.79
C HIS A 84 17.55 -22.44 17.45
N MET A 85 17.94 -21.76 16.38
CA MET A 85 17.41 -22.03 15.03
C MET A 85 17.81 -23.41 14.50
N THR A 86 19.01 -23.89 14.81
CA THR A 86 19.42 -25.26 14.47
C THR A 86 18.51 -26.30 15.16
N GLN A 87 18.12 -26.08 16.41
CA GLN A 87 17.22 -27.01 17.13
C GLN A 87 15.81 -27.02 16.53
N VAL A 88 15.28 -25.86 16.16
CA VAL A 88 13.97 -25.76 15.50
C VAL A 88 13.99 -26.50 14.16
N GLY A 89 15.01 -26.25 13.33
CA GLY A 89 15.18 -26.94 12.05
C GLY A 89 15.30 -28.46 12.18
N GLU A 90 16.05 -28.93 13.17
CA GLU A 90 16.22 -30.37 13.42
C GLU A 90 14.90 -31.04 13.83
N ARG A 91 14.06 -30.37 14.63
CA ARG A 91 12.73 -30.89 15.00
C ARG A 91 11.77 -30.96 13.81
N ILE A 92 11.80 -29.95 12.93
CA ILE A 92 11.02 -29.97 11.68
C ILE A 92 11.47 -31.15 10.82
N LYS A 93 12.79 -31.38 10.71
CA LYS A 93 13.35 -32.53 9.98
C LYS A 93 12.91 -33.86 10.56
N GLN A 94 13.01 -34.05 11.88
CA GLN A 94 12.56 -35.26 12.58
C GLN A 94 11.06 -35.51 12.37
N ALA A 95 10.25 -34.45 12.39
CA ALA A 95 8.82 -34.57 12.09
C ALA A 95 8.57 -34.96 10.63
N ALA A 96 9.34 -34.40 9.69
CA ALA A 96 9.24 -34.77 8.28
C ALA A 96 9.57 -36.26 8.05
N GLU A 97 10.58 -36.79 8.74
CA GLU A 97 10.91 -38.21 8.74
C GLU A 97 9.76 -39.05 9.34
N LEU A 98 9.20 -38.63 10.48
CA LEU A 98 8.09 -39.33 11.14
C LEU A 98 6.85 -39.45 10.25
N PHE A 99 6.51 -38.38 9.53
CA PHE A 99 5.35 -38.36 8.63
C PHE A 99 5.67 -38.82 7.20
N SER A 100 6.91 -39.24 6.92
CA SER A 100 7.36 -39.66 5.59
C SER A 100 7.16 -38.58 4.50
N VAL A 101 7.34 -37.31 4.86
CA VAL A 101 7.25 -36.14 3.95
C VAL A 101 8.60 -35.46 3.70
N THR A 102 9.71 -36.15 4.04
CA THR A 102 11.08 -35.65 3.89
C THR A 102 11.37 -35.21 2.46
N ARG A 103 10.94 -36.01 1.47
CA ARG A 103 11.20 -35.72 0.05
C ARG A 103 10.54 -34.42 -0.39
N GLU A 104 9.31 -34.19 0.02
CA GLU A 104 8.52 -32.99 -0.32
C GLU A 104 9.10 -31.75 0.35
N VAL A 105 9.53 -31.88 1.61
CA VAL A 105 10.22 -30.82 2.35
C VAL A 105 11.56 -30.48 1.72
N GLU A 106 12.36 -31.47 1.33
CA GLU A 106 13.63 -31.28 0.63
C GLU A 106 13.43 -30.66 -0.75
N ALA A 107 12.42 -31.11 -1.51
CA ALA A 107 12.09 -30.52 -2.81
C ALA A 107 11.68 -29.04 -2.66
N TYR A 108 10.89 -28.69 -1.63
CA TYR A 108 10.62 -27.30 -1.31
C TYR A 108 11.90 -26.54 -0.98
N ASN A 109 12.77 -27.09 -0.12
CA ASN A 109 14.02 -26.45 0.27
C ASN A 109 14.92 -26.20 -0.95
N GLU A 110 15.03 -27.14 -1.88
CA GLU A 110 15.79 -26.93 -3.11
C GLU A 110 15.19 -25.84 -3.99
N VAL A 111 13.86 -25.78 -4.13
CA VAL A 111 13.19 -24.71 -4.89
C VAL A 111 13.37 -23.37 -4.19
N HIS A 112 13.23 -23.34 -2.87
CA HIS A 112 13.42 -22.16 -2.04
C HIS A 112 14.87 -21.68 -2.07
N GLU A 113 15.85 -22.58 -1.94
CA GLU A 113 17.27 -22.27 -2.10
C GLU A 113 17.57 -21.83 -3.52
N LYS A 114 17.00 -22.42 -4.58
CA LYS A 114 17.15 -21.93 -5.95
C LYS A 114 16.50 -20.54 -6.14
N ARG A 115 15.44 -20.21 -5.39
CA ARG A 115 14.82 -18.87 -5.39
C ARG A 115 15.62 -17.86 -4.58
N ALA A 116 16.19 -18.29 -3.45
CA ALA A 116 17.01 -17.46 -2.56
C ALA A 116 18.44 -17.27 -3.12
N ASN A 117 18.96 -18.28 -3.82
CA ASN A 117 20.25 -18.33 -4.51
C ASN A 117 20.11 -18.11 -6.02
N ARG A 118 18.94 -17.66 -6.51
CA ARG A 118 18.90 -16.97 -7.81
C ARG A 118 19.75 -15.73 -7.59
N ASP A 119 21.00 -15.79 -8.04
CA ASP A 119 21.82 -14.63 -8.31
C ASP A 119 20.91 -13.65 -9.07
N TYR A 120 20.41 -12.64 -8.39
CA TYR A 120 19.81 -11.55 -9.12
C TYR A 120 20.97 -10.88 -9.83
N GLU A 121 21.01 -11.06 -11.15
CA GLU A 121 21.75 -10.15 -12.02
C GLU A 121 21.50 -8.73 -11.52
N LEU A 122 22.56 -7.95 -11.34
CA LEU A 122 22.43 -6.59 -10.84
C LEU A 122 21.49 -5.82 -11.76
N GLN A 123 20.27 -5.56 -11.30
CA GLN A 123 19.30 -4.75 -12.01
C GLN A 123 19.37 -3.31 -11.51
N HIS A 124 18.84 -2.39 -12.30
CA HIS A 124 18.71 -0.99 -11.93
C HIS A 124 17.25 -0.59 -12.04
N VAL A 125 16.78 0.31 -11.20
CA VAL A 125 15.38 0.75 -11.26
C VAL A 125 15.14 1.57 -12.51
N CYS A 126 16.04 2.49 -12.82
CA CYS A 126 15.86 3.42 -13.93
C CYS A 126 17.18 3.66 -14.63
N THR A 127 17.07 3.93 -15.93
CA THR A 127 18.17 4.41 -16.76
C THR A 127 17.78 5.82 -17.22
N LEU A 128 18.58 6.81 -16.83
CA LEU A 128 18.36 8.21 -17.18
C LEU A 128 19.40 8.65 -18.20
N GLN A 129 19.00 9.53 -19.10
CA GLN A 129 19.91 10.16 -20.04
C GLN A 129 20.21 11.58 -19.53
N ASP A 130 21.47 11.81 -19.17
CA ASP A 130 21.98 13.11 -18.74
C ASP A 130 22.87 13.69 -19.85
N ASP A 131 22.69 14.97 -20.16
CA ASP A 131 23.40 15.63 -21.26
C ASP A 131 24.92 15.73 -20.99
N GLU A 132 25.34 15.78 -19.72
CA GLU A 132 26.75 15.91 -19.33
C GLU A 132 27.38 14.55 -18.98
N LEU A 133 26.63 13.68 -18.30
CA LEU A 133 27.11 12.41 -17.76
C LEU A 133 26.73 11.20 -18.60
N GLY A 134 25.93 11.38 -19.65
CA GLY A 134 25.45 10.31 -20.51
C GLY A 134 24.42 9.42 -19.80
N GLU A 135 24.39 8.14 -20.16
CA GLU A 135 23.45 7.17 -19.61
C GLU A 135 23.80 6.79 -18.16
N GLN A 136 22.88 7.04 -17.23
CA GLN A 136 23.03 6.81 -15.80
C GLN A 136 22.05 5.74 -15.32
N ASN A 137 22.60 4.61 -14.90
CA ASN A 137 21.84 3.53 -14.27
C ASN A 137 21.76 3.76 -12.76
N ILE A 138 20.55 4.00 -12.25
CA ILE A 138 20.32 4.42 -10.86
C ILE A 138 19.50 3.41 -10.08
N PHE A 139 19.75 3.39 -8.76
CA PHE A 139 19.17 2.45 -7.80
C PHE A 139 19.43 0.99 -8.19
N PRO A 140 20.68 0.52 -8.10
CA PRO A 140 20.98 -0.89 -8.28
C PRO A 140 20.27 -1.72 -7.21
N PHE A 141 19.65 -2.82 -7.62
CA PHE A 141 19.05 -3.78 -6.71
C PHE A 141 19.26 -5.20 -7.23
N ARG A 142 19.40 -6.12 -6.28
CA ARG A 142 19.38 -7.55 -6.50
C ARG A 142 18.06 -8.09 -5.99
N THR A 143 17.75 -7.86 -4.73
CA THR A 143 16.58 -8.45 -4.08
C THR A 143 15.39 -7.50 -3.99
N ALA A 144 14.20 -8.06 -3.73
CA ALA A 144 13.02 -7.27 -3.37
C ALA A 144 13.24 -6.35 -2.16
N GLN A 145 14.02 -6.82 -1.17
CA GLN A 145 14.35 -6.01 0.00
C GLN A 145 15.24 -4.80 -0.36
N GLU A 146 16.23 -5.00 -1.21
CA GLU A 146 17.07 -3.90 -1.72
C GLU A 146 16.27 -2.92 -2.58
N PHE A 147 15.32 -3.44 -3.36
CA PHE A 147 14.40 -2.62 -4.15
C PHE A 147 13.52 -1.74 -3.25
N SER A 148 12.84 -2.32 -2.25
CA SER A 148 12.03 -1.55 -1.29
C SER A 148 12.87 -0.52 -0.52
N LYS A 149 14.08 -0.89 -0.10
CA LYS A 149 15.00 0.05 0.56
C LYS A 149 15.41 1.20 -0.38
N SER A 150 15.64 0.91 -1.66
CA SER A 150 15.96 1.93 -2.66
C SER A 150 14.78 2.87 -2.90
N ALA A 151 13.56 2.34 -2.91
CA ALA A 151 12.33 3.14 -2.98
C ALA A 151 12.20 4.08 -1.77
N GLU A 152 12.42 3.58 -0.55
CA GLU A 152 12.43 4.42 0.67
C GLU A 152 13.50 5.51 0.62
N VAL A 153 14.72 5.16 0.19
CA VAL A 153 15.82 6.13 0.05
C VAL A 153 15.47 7.20 -0.98
N PHE A 154 14.89 6.81 -2.12
CA PHE A 154 14.46 7.75 -3.14
C PHE A 154 13.35 8.68 -2.62
N ALA A 155 12.32 8.14 -1.98
CA ALA A 155 11.23 8.93 -1.41
C ALA A 155 11.72 9.94 -0.37
N ASN A 156 12.63 9.53 0.53
CA ASN A 156 13.18 10.39 1.57
C ASN A 156 14.15 11.45 1.03
N ASN A 157 14.81 11.20 -0.09
CA ASN A 157 15.81 12.10 -0.68
C ASN A 157 15.34 12.71 -2.01
N MET A 158 14.05 12.67 -2.30
CA MET A 158 13.51 13.00 -3.63
C MET A 158 13.88 14.41 -4.10
N ARG A 159 14.02 15.36 -3.16
CA ARG A 159 14.45 16.74 -3.42
C ARG A 159 15.86 16.88 -4.01
N GLN A 160 16.72 15.87 -3.83
CA GLN A 160 18.09 15.87 -4.36
C GLN A 160 18.13 15.56 -5.86
N TYR A 161 17.03 15.09 -6.43
CA TYR A 161 16.91 14.78 -7.85
C TYR A 161 16.26 15.95 -8.60
N PRO A 162 16.68 16.25 -9.85
CA PRO A 162 15.99 17.19 -10.73
C PRO A 162 14.50 16.85 -10.82
N PHE A 163 13.63 17.87 -10.88
CA PHE A 163 12.18 17.65 -10.79
C PHE A 163 11.68 16.74 -11.92
N GLU A 164 12.15 17.01 -13.14
CA GLU A 164 11.91 16.23 -14.35
C GLU A 164 12.28 14.74 -14.23
N TRP A 165 13.31 14.40 -13.44
CA TRP A 165 13.71 13.01 -13.25
C TRP A 165 12.77 12.27 -12.28
N ARG A 166 12.13 12.97 -11.34
CA ARG A 166 11.36 12.33 -10.26
C ARG A 166 10.21 11.49 -10.80
N THR A 167 9.46 12.01 -11.77
CA THR A 167 8.34 11.31 -12.41
C THR A 167 8.82 10.04 -13.12
N GLN A 168 9.89 10.14 -13.92
CA GLN A 168 10.44 9.00 -14.65
C GLN A 168 10.97 7.92 -13.72
N ILE A 169 11.68 8.30 -12.65
CA ILE A 169 12.17 7.38 -11.63
C ILE A 169 11.00 6.70 -10.92
N ALA A 170 9.98 7.48 -10.52
CA ALA A 170 8.81 6.95 -9.81
C ALA A 170 8.01 5.96 -10.65
N GLN A 171 7.78 6.26 -11.93
CA GLN A 171 7.14 5.34 -12.88
C GLN A 171 7.97 4.04 -13.05
N SER A 172 9.30 4.16 -13.06
CA SER A 172 10.19 3.00 -13.17
C SER A 172 10.15 2.12 -11.91
N PHE A 173 10.08 2.72 -10.72
CA PHE A 173 9.80 2.00 -9.47
C PHE A 173 8.45 1.28 -9.57
N LEU A 174 7.39 1.97 -9.99
CA LEU A 174 6.07 1.34 -10.09
C LEU A 174 6.07 0.14 -11.06
N SER A 175 6.67 0.29 -12.24
CA SER A 175 6.76 -0.79 -13.24
C SER A 175 7.52 -2.00 -12.71
N LYS A 176 8.65 -1.78 -12.04
CA LYS A 176 9.51 -2.87 -11.53
C LYS A 176 9.00 -3.50 -10.24
N ALA A 177 8.20 -2.79 -9.45
CA ALA A 177 7.64 -3.32 -8.22
C ALA A 177 6.81 -4.60 -8.50
N ALA A 178 6.02 -4.60 -9.58
CA ALA A 178 5.26 -5.77 -10.03
C ALA A 178 6.17 -6.95 -10.44
N GLU A 179 7.29 -6.67 -11.14
CA GLU A 179 8.25 -7.70 -11.57
C GLU A 179 8.97 -8.36 -10.40
N VAL A 180 9.27 -7.57 -9.37
CA VAL A 180 10.04 -7.99 -8.19
C VAL A 180 9.14 -8.55 -7.08
N GLY A 181 7.82 -8.42 -7.20
CA GLY A 181 6.84 -8.89 -6.22
C GLY A 181 6.77 -8.00 -4.96
N VAL A 182 6.98 -6.70 -5.14
CA VAL A 182 6.82 -5.68 -4.09
C VAL A 182 5.47 -5.00 -4.28
N ASP A 183 4.55 -5.27 -3.35
CA ASP A 183 3.17 -4.77 -3.46
C ASP A 183 3.00 -3.35 -2.93
N GLU A 184 3.91 -2.88 -2.06
CA GLU A 184 3.82 -1.59 -1.41
C GLU A 184 5.03 -0.72 -1.75
N LEU A 185 4.74 0.47 -2.27
CA LEU A 185 5.71 1.54 -2.50
C LEU A 185 5.35 2.75 -1.62
N PRO A 186 6.33 3.58 -1.24
CA PRO A 186 6.05 4.85 -0.58
C PRO A 186 5.03 5.69 -1.35
N ASP A 187 4.03 6.26 -0.65
CA ASP A 187 2.97 7.09 -1.24
C ASP A 187 3.51 8.16 -2.18
N LEU A 188 4.61 8.80 -1.82
CA LEU A 188 5.22 9.85 -2.63
C LEU A 188 5.65 9.34 -4.01
N ILE A 189 6.19 8.12 -4.10
CA ILE A 189 6.50 7.47 -5.39
C ILE A 189 5.21 7.23 -6.16
N CYS A 190 4.18 6.70 -5.51
CA CYS A 190 2.89 6.46 -6.14
C CYS A 190 2.24 7.75 -6.67
N LYS A 191 2.38 8.88 -5.95
CA LYS A 191 1.90 10.20 -6.39
C LYS A 191 2.63 10.68 -7.64
N TYR A 192 3.97 10.64 -7.66
CA TYR A 192 4.76 10.99 -8.85
C TYR A 192 4.53 10.02 -10.02
N ALA A 193 4.22 8.75 -9.75
CA ALA A 193 3.88 7.77 -10.77
C ALA A 193 2.45 7.91 -11.32
N GLY A 194 1.63 8.83 -10.78
CA GLY A 194 0.27 9.11 -11.25
C GLY A 194 -0.81 8.18 -10.70
N LEU A 195 -0.54 7.46 -9.61
CA LEU A 195 -1.55 6.60 -8.97
C LEU A 195 -2.50 7.38 -8.05
N PHE A 196 -2.17 8.61 -7.68
CA PHE A 196 -3.02 9.43 -6.83
C PHE A 196 -3.79 10.45 -7.67
N TYR A 197 -4.94 10.85 -7.16
CA TYR A 197 -5.76 11.89 -7.75
C TYR A 197 -5.44 13.25 -7.12
N PRO A 198 -5.44 14.33 -7.94
CA PRO A 198 -5.27 15.69 -7.44
C PRO A 198 -6.33 16.07 -6.41
N ALA A 199 -5.95 16.92 -5.47
CA ALA A 199 -6.88 17.66 -4.64
C ALA A 199 -7.68 18.65 -5.51
N HIS A 200 -8.80 19.13 -4.96
CA HIS A 200 -9.62 20.13 -5.63
C HIS A 200 -8.81 21.42 -5.91
N SER A 201 -9.10 22.11 -7.01
CA SER A 201 -8.37 23.31 -7.45
C SER A 201 -8.30 24.38 -6.37
N SER A 202 -9.38 24.57 -5.61
CA SER A 202 -9.43 25.50 -4.46
C SER A 202 -8.44 25.14 -3.35
N ASP A 203 -8.23 23.84 -3.09
CA ASP A 203 -7.30 23.38 -2.07
C ASP A 203 -5.85 23.56 -2.53
N ILE A 204 -5.57 23.26 -3.79
CA ILE A 204 -4.25 23.50 -4.41
C ILE A 204 -3.96 25.01 -4.42
N SER A 205 -4.90 25.85 -4.86
CA SER A 205 -4.75 27.31 -4.86
C SER A 205 -4.45 27.84 -3.45
N ARG A 206 -5.20 27.40 -2.44
CA ARG A 206 -4.97 27.78 -1.03
C ARG A 206 -3.60 27.36 -0.55
N GLU A 207 -3.14 26.17 -0.93
CA GLU A 207 -1.81 25.67 -0.57
C GLU A 207 -0.70 26.47 -1.26
N VAL A 208 -0.85 26.81 -2.54
CA VAL A 208 0.10 27.68 -3.27
C VAL A 208 0.19 29.06 -2.60
N ALA A 209 -0.93 29.66 -2.22
CA ALA A 209 -0.95 30.93 -1.49
C ALA A 209 -0.33 30.82 -0.09
N ARG A 210 -0.57 29.71 0.63
CA ARG A 210 0.09 29.43 1.92
C ARG A 210 1.61 29.39 1.77
N ARG A 211 2.09 28.71 0.72
CA ARG A 211 3.52 28.59 0.37
C ARG A 211 4.15 29.93 0.03
N ALA A 212 3.46 30.77 -0.75
CA ALA A 212 3.88 32.15 -1.04
C ALA A 212 4.24 32.90 0.25
N ASN A 213 3.40 32.84 1.28
CA ASN A 213 3.63 33.51 2.57
C ASN A 213 4.84 33.01 3.37
N LYS A 214 5.53 31.93 2.92
CA LYS A 214 6.76 31.40 3.54
C LYS A 214 8.03 31.84 2.80
N LEU A 215 7.89 32.45 1.62
CA LEU A 215 9.02 32.91 0.81
C LEU A 215 9.58 34.23 1.30
N ALA A 216 10.88 34.43 1.13
CA ALA A 216 11.56 35.66 1.56
C ALA A 216 11.43 36.78 0.51
N SER A 217 11.52 36.42 -0.77
CA SER A 217 11.48 37.32 -1.90
C SER A 217 10.05 37.76 -2.22
N LYS A 218 9.82 39.07 -2.32
CA LYS A 218 8.54 39.62 -2.79
C LYS A 218 8.21 39.18 -4.20
N THR A 219 9.20 39.07 -5.08
CA THR A 219 9.01 38.58 -6.45
C THR A 219 8.49 37.14 -6.46
N ALA A 220 9.06 36.27 -5.62
CA ALA A 220 8.63 34.88 -5.52
C ALA A 220 7.23 34.77 -4.89
N GLN A 221 6.93 35.60 -3.89
CA GLN A 221 5.58 35.73 -3.31
C GLN A 221 4.55 36.14 -4.38
N GLU A 222 4.86 37.16 -5.17
CA GLU A 222 3.99 37.65 -6.24
C GLU A 222 3.74 36.57 -7.31
N GLN A 223 4.79 35.85 -7.74
CA GLN A 223 4.67 34.74 -8.69
C GLN A 223 3.75 33.63 -8.18
N LEU A 224 3.94 33.17 -6.94
CA LEU A 224 3.06 32.13 -6.38
C LEU A 224 1.64 32.62 -6.13
N ASN A 225 1.43 33.88 -5.74
CA ASN A 225 0.09 34.44 -5.59
C ASN A 225 -0.65 34.58 -6.93
N GLN A 226 0.06 34.93 -8.01
CA GLN A 226 -0.49 34.91 -9.37
C GLN A 226 -0.85 33.49 -9.80
N LEU A 227 0.03 32.52 -9.54
CA LEU A 227 -0.25 31.11 -9.82
C LEU A 227 -1.45 30.61 -9.02
N ALA A 228 -1.56 30.92 -7.72
CA ALA A 228 -2.70 30.57 -6.90
C ALA A 228 -4.01 31.14 -7.45
N SER A 229 -3.99 32.39 -7.91
CA SER A 229 -5.15 33.03 -8.54
C SER A 229 -5.53 32.34 -9.85
N ALA A 230 -4.56 31.99 -10.69
CA ALA A 230 -4.82 31.23 -11.91
C ALA A 230 -5.40 29.84 -11.59
N VAL A 231 -4.85 29.14 -10.60
CA VAL A 231 -5.31 27.81 -10.18
C VAL A 231 -6.74 27.85 -9.64
N SER A 232 -7.12 28.90 -8.89
CA SER A 232 -8.49 29.06 -8.40
C SER A 232 -9.54 29.22 -9.50
N GLY A 233 -9.13 29.57 -10.72
CA GLY A 233 -10.03 29.70 -11.87
C GLY A 233 -10.40 28.37 -12.54
N PHE A 234 -9.73 27.27 -12.20
CA PHE A 234 -10.08 25.94 -12.73
C PHE A 234 -11.20 25.30 -11.92
N GLU A 235 -12.24 24.80 -12.59
CA GLU A 235 -13.23 23.92 -11.94
C GLU A 235 -12.64 22.52 -11.72
N THR A 236 -11.94 21.99 -12.74
CA THR A 236 -11.24 20.71 -12.71
C THR A 236 -9.95 20.80 -13.52
N PHE A 237 -9.02 19.88 -13.30
CA PHE A 237 -7.82 19.73 -14.13
C PHE A 237 -8.08 18.72 -15.24
N ASP A 238 -7.67 19.04 -16.47
CA ASP A 238 -7.84 18.16 -17.63
C ASP A 238 -6.91 16.94 -17.58
N SER A 239 -5.74 17.09 -16.94
CA SER A 239 -4.75 16.03 -16.83
C SER A 239 -3.96 16.08 -15.52
N LEU A 240 -3.40 14.94 -15.12
CA LEU A 240 -2.46 14.86 -13.99
C LEU A 240 -1.20 15.68 -14.27
N ASP A 241 -0.77 15.75 -15.54
CA ASP A 241 0.39 16.51 -15.98
C ASP A 241 0.25 18.00 -15.70
N ASP A 242 -0.96 18.57 -15.75
CA ASP A 242 -1.17 19.98 -15.46
C ASP A 242 -0.92 20.29 -13.98
N VAL A 243 -1.32 19.37 -13.08
CA VAL A 243 -1.05 19.49 -11.65
C VAL A 243 0.43 19.27 -11.34
N LEU A 244 1.09 18.34 -12.04
CA LEU A 244 2.54 18.15 -11.93
C LEU A 244 3.32 19.38 -12.40
N LYS A 245 2.89 20.05 -13.49
CA LYS A 245 3.49 21.33 -13.92
C LYS A 245 3.30 22.43 -12.89
N ILE A 246 2.14 22.51 -12.24
CA ILE A 246 1.91 23.46 -11.14
C ILE A 246 2.88 23.15 -9.98
N ALA A 247 3.04 21.87 -9.61
CA ALA A 247 4.01 21.45 -8.59
C ALA A 247 5.45 21.78 -8.98
N GLU A 248 5.83 21.61 -10.24
CA GLU A 248 7.15 21.96 -10.79
C GLU A 248 7.42 23.45 -10.67
N ILE A 249 6.47 24.30 -11.09
CA ILE A 249 6.58 25.76 -10.99
C ILE A 249 6.75 26.17 -9.53
N VAL A 250 5.92 25.62 -8.63
CA VAL A 250 6.01 25.90 -7.19
C VAL A 250 7.39 25.50 -6.66
N TYR A 251 7.85 24.28 -6.95
CA TYR A 251 9.15 23.80 -6.53
C TYR A 251 10.29 24.70 -7.03
N ARG A 252 10.28 25.10 -8.31
CA ARG A 252 11.32 25.96 -8.90
C ARG A 252 11.33 27.35 -8.30
N VAL A 253 10.17 27.95 -8.03
CA VAL A 253 10.08 29.26 -7.37
C VAL A 253 10.57 29.17 -5.92
N GLU A 254 10.19 28.13 -5.19
CA GLU A 254 10.66 27.87 -3.82
C GLU A 254 12.18 27.64 -3.78
N GLN A 255 12.72 26.88 -4.74
CA GLN A 255 14.15 26.62 -4.86
C GLN A 255 14.93 27.91 -5.20
N ALA A 256 14.45 28.71 -6.15
CA ALA A 256 15.09 29.97 -6.54
C ALA A 256 15.06 31.03 -5.41
N ASP A 257 14.06 30.98 -4.53
CA ASP A 257 14.01 31.80 -3.30
C ASP A 257 14.99 31.32 -2.21
N GLY A 258 15.58 30.14 -2.36
CA GLY A 258 16.36 29.50 -1.30
C GLY A 258 15.48 29.06 -0.12
N ALA A 259 14.21 28.72 -0.37
CA ALA A 259 13.29 28.28 0.67
C ALA A 259 13.76 26.99 1.36
N TYR A 260 14.39 26.10 0.61
CA TYR A 260 14.89 24.82 1.11
C TYR A 260 16.25 24.91 1.82
N ASP A 261 17.03 25.97 1.58
CA ASP A 261 18.29 26.22 2.29
C ASP A 261 18.06 26.74 3.73
N ARG A 262 16.82 27.17 4.02
CA ARG A 262 16.41 27.68 5.33
C ARG A 262 15.76 26.55 6.13
N PRO A 263 16.39 26.01 7.20
CA PRO A 263 15.93 24.78 7.86
C PRO A 263 14.49 24.83 8.36
N LYS A 264 14.09 25.93 8.99
CA LYS A 264 12.71 26.12 9.51
C LYS A 264 11.67 26.19 8.39
N THR A 265 12.05 26.72 7.23
CA THR A 265 11.16 26.81 6.07
C THR A 265 11.06 25.46 5.37
N ALA A 266 12.20 24.77 5.20
CA ALA A 266 12.27 23.43 4.60
C ALA A 266 11.46 22.37 5.37
N GLU A 267 11.35 22.50 6.69
CA GLU A 267 10.57 21.61 7.57
C GLU A 267 9.05 21.79 7.39
N VAL A 268 8.58 23.03 7.13
CA VAL A 268 7.14 23.35 7.01
C VAL A 268 6.62 23.37 5.57
N LEU A 269 7.51 23.26 4.60
CA LEU A 269 7.22 23.14 3.18
C LEU A 269 7.47 21.68 2.76
N PRO A 270 6.46 20.80 2.81
CA PRO A 270 6.57 19.46 2.22
C PRO A 270 6.74 19.54 0.70
N ASP A 271 7.02 18.40 0.06
CA ASP A 271 7.05 18.36 -1.41
C ASP A 271 5.68 18.78 -1.99
N PRO A 272 5.63 19.62 -3.04
CA PRO A 272 4.36 20.10 -3.57
C PRO A 272 3.50 18.97 -4.15
N VAL A 273 4.10 17.93 -4.77
CA VAL A 273 3.34 16.78 -5.28
C VAL A 273 2.71 16.00 -4.14
N ASP A 274 3.40 15.87 -3.01
CA ASP A 274 2.86 15.19 -1.83
C ASP A 274 1.55 15.82 -1.33
N VAL A 275 1.45 17.15 -1.38
CA VAL A 275 0.26 17.89 -0.93
C VAL A 275 -0.80 17.99 -2.00
N PHE A 276 -0.41 18.18 -3.27
CA PHE A 276 -1.37 18.37 -4.35
C PHE A 276 -2.08 17.08 -4.74
N PHE A 277 -1.48 15.92 -4.50
CA PHE A 277 -2.09 14.61 -4.77
C PHE A 277 -2.55 13.96 -3.46
N ALA A 278 -3.77 14.28 -3.04
CA ALA A 278 -4.28 13.97 -1.70
C ALA A 278 -5.14 12.70 -1.61
N HIS A 279 -5.55 12.13 -2.76
CA HIS A 279 -6.51 11.02 -2.78
C HIS A 279 -5.91 9.77 -3.40
N SER A 280 -5.81 8.69 -2.62
CA SER A 280 -5.43 7.38 -3.14
C SER A 280 -6.56 6.78 -3.98
N PRO A 281 -6.28 5.77 -4.84
CA PRO A 281 -7.29 5.04 -5.59
C PRO A 281 -8.41 4.50 -4.71
N GLU A 282 -8.10 3.97 -3.53
CA GLU A 282 -9.08 3.42 -2.60
C GLU A 282 -9.99 4.52 -2.05
N LYS A 283 -9.42 5.69 -1.74
CA LYS A 283 -10.19 6.84 -1.27
C LYS A 283 -11.12 7.37 -2.35
N VAL A 284 -10.64 7.44 -3.60
CA VAL A 284 -11.49 7.85 -4.74
C VAL A 284 -12.54 6.80 -5.04
N ALA A 285 -12.22 5.51 -5.02
CA ALA A 285 -13.19 4.44 -5.18
C ALA A 285 -14.31 4.53 -4.13
N LYS A 286 -13.97 4.85 -2.87
CA LYS A 286 -14.96 5.12 -1.82
C LYS A 286 -15.80 6.37 -2.09
N ILE A 287 -15.19 7.46 -2.55
CA ILE A 287 -15.91 8.70 -2.91
C ILE A 287 -16.82 8.50 -4.13
N LEU A 288 -16.41 7.67 -5.09
CA LEU A 288 -17.21 7.32 -6.26
C LEU A 288 -18.24 6.22 -5.96
N ASN A 289 -18.12 5.55 -4.81
CA ASN A 289 -19.10 4.58 -4.34
C ASN A 289 -20.33 5.29 -3.76
N VAL A 290 -21.05 5.99 -4.61
CA VAL A 290 -22.21 6.82 -4.25
C VAL A 290 -23.50 6.32 -4.89
N VAL A 291 -24.61 6.72 -4.28
CA VAL A 291 -25.97 6.56 -4.80
C VAL A 291 -26.57 7.95 -5.01
N ASP A 292 -27.19 8.17 -6.17
CA ASP A 292 -27.93 9.39 -6.47
C ASP A 292 -29.30 9.31 -5.81
N MET A 293 -29.67 10.28 -4.99
CA MET A 293 -31.02 10.43 -4.44
C MET A 293 -31.48 11.86 -4.67
N GLY A 294 -32.48 12.05 -5.53
CA GLY A 294 -33.00 13.39 -5.81
C GLY A 294 -31.99 14.33 -6.46
N GLY A 295 -31.03 13.82 -7.24
CA GLY A 295 -30.01 14.62 -7.91
C GLY A 295 -28.82 15.01 -7.03
N GLU A 296 -28.78 14.54 -5.78
CA GLU A 296 -27.64 14.65 -4.87
C GLU A 296 -26.97 13.27 -4.71
N LYS A 297 -25.64 13.24 -4.57
CA LYS A 297 -24.87 11.99 -4.45
C LYS A 297 -24.52 11.71 -3.00
N PHE A 298 -24.80 10.50 -2.52
CA PHE A 298 -24.56 10.09 -1.13
C PHE A 298 -23.62 8.89 -1.06
N PRO A 299 -22.61 8.85 -0.17
CA PRO A 299 -21.71 7.70 -0.05
C PRO A 299 -22.46 6.46 0.42
N LEU A 300 -22.30 5.33 -0.28
CA LEU A 300 -22.87 4.04 0.13
C LEU A 300 -22.41 3.61 1.52
N GLU A 301 -21.18 3.91 1.88
CA GLU A 301 -20.63 3.60 3.21
C GLU A 301 -21.42 4.29 4.33
N ASP A 302 -21.85 5.54 4.10
CA ASP A 302 -22.63 6.29 5.09
C ASP A 302 -24.08 5.84 5.10
N LEU A 303 -24.64 5.51 3.93
CA LEU A 303 -25.96 4.90 3.81
C LEU A 303 -26.04 3.55 4.53
N GLY A 304 -25.00 2.73 4.47
CA GLY A 304 -24.95 1.43 5.16
C GLY A 304 -24.86 1.51 6.68
N LYS A 305 -24.52 2.67 7.25
CA LYS A 305 -24.48 2.92 8.71
C LYS A 305 -25.84 3.31 9.29
N ILE A 306 -26.82 3.63 8.44
CA ILE A 306 -28.14 4.09 8.84
C ILE A 306 -29.01 2.88 9.17
N SER A 307 -29.79 2.94 10.26
CA SER A 307 -30.71 1.84 10.61
C SER A 307 -31.86 1.73 9.61
N SER A 308 -32.32 0.49 9.35
CA SER A 308 -33.46 0.20 8.47
C SER A 308 -34.72 1.00 8.83
N ASP A 309 -34.96 1.22 10.13
CA ASP A 309 -36.10 1.99 10.63
C ASP A 309 -36.13 3.43 10.09
N LYS A 310 -34.96 4.05 9.86
CA LYS A 310 -34.86 5.41 9.33
C LYS A 310 -35.23 5.49 7.86
N TYR A 311 -34.89 4.46 7.08
CA TYR A 311 -35.35 4.33 5.69
C TYR A 311 -36.87 4.16 5.63
N LYS A 312 -37.41 3.33 6.52
CA LYS A 312 -38.86 3.12 6.61
C LYS A 312 -39.62 4.38 7.06
N GLU A 313 -39.06 5.12 8.00
CA GLU A 313 -39.62 6.38 8.48
C GLU A 313 -39.62 7.46 7.38
N ALA A 314 -38.52 7.58 6.62
CA ALA A 314 -38.40 8.60 5.58
C ALA A 314 -39.15 8.26 4.29
N PHE A 315 -39.05 7.01 3.83
CA PHE A 315 -39.48 6.59 2.50
C PHE A 315 -40.68 5.62 2.51
N GLY A 316 -41.10 5.13 3.68
CA GLY A 316 -42.17 4.13 3.79
C GLY A 316 -41.81 2.74 3.27
N VAL A 317 -40.52 2.48 2.99
CA VAL A 317 -40.02 1.20 2.47
C VAL A 317 -39.01 0.56 3.42
N ASP A 318 -39.08 -0.77 3.57
CA ASP A 318 -38.06 -1.54 4.28
C ASP A 318 -36.86 -1.77 3.35
N ILE A 319 -35.76 -1.09 3.64
CA ILE A 319 -34.49 -1.22 2.94
C ILE A 319 -33.49 -1.85 3.91
N ASP A 320 -32.80 -2.91 3.48
CA ASP A 320 -31.67 -3.46 4.21
C ASP A 320 -30.42 -2.60 3.93
N PRO A 321 -29.93 -1.83 4.91
CA PRO A 321 -28.77 -0.97 4.73
C PRO A 321 -27.48 -1.75 4.46
N THR A 322 -27.45 -3.06 4.72
CA THR A 322 -26.28 -3.91 4.43
C THR A 322 -26.26 -4.41 2.99
N ASN A 323 -27.35 -4.25 2.24
CA ASN A 323 -27.48 -4.68 0.86
C ASN A 323 -27.25 -3.51 -0.10
N GLU A 324 -26.01 -3.38 -0.59
CA GLU A 324 -25.62 -2.29 -1.50
C GLU A 324 -26.42 -2.27 -2.80
N ASP A 325 -26.77 -3.43 -3.37
CA ASP A 325 -27.56 -3.53 -4.60
C ASP A 325 -28.97 -2.97 -4.38
N GLN A 326 -29.58 -3.31 -3.22
CA GLN A 326 -30.89 -2.79 -2.86
C GLN A 326 -30.88 -1.27 -2.67
N LEU A 327 -29.82 -0.73 -2.04
CA LEU A 327 -29.64 0.72 -1.89
C LEU A 327 -29.52 1.41 -3.26
N ARG A 328 -28.77 0.83 -4.20
CA ARG A 328 -28.59 1.37 -5.56
C ARG A 328 -29.85 1.33 -6.41
N ASP A 329 -30.69 0.32 -6.25
CA ASP A 329 -31.89 0.17 -7.06
C ASP A 329 -33.05 1.04 -6.56
N ILE A 330 -33.21 1.13 -5.24
CA ILE A 330 -34.38 1.77 -4.64
C ILE A 330 -34.18 3.26 -4.47
N LEU A 331 -33.05 3.68 -3.87
CA LEU A 331 -32.87 5.06 -3.42
C LEU A 331 -32.90 6.12 -4.54
N PRO A 332 -32.42 5.86 -5.78
CA PRO A 332 -32.56 6.83 -6.88
C PRO A 332 -33.99 7.12 -7.31
N THR A 333 -34.93 6.24 -6.96
CA THR A 333 -36.35 6.40 -7.29
C THR A 333 -37.11 7.23 -6.24
N MET A 334 -36.44 7.64 -5.15
CA MET A 334 -37.09 8.33 -4.04
C MET A 334 -37.44 9.78 -4.40
N PRO A 335 -38.64 10.27 -4.03
CA PRO A 335 -39.03 11.66 -4.24
C PRO A 335 -38.14 12.65 -3.49
N LEU A 336 -37.90 13.82 -4.08
CA LEU A 336 -37.11 14.91 -3.48
C LEU A 336 -37.58 15.31 -2.06
N SER A 337 -38.89 15.29 -1.81
CA SER A 337 -39.47 15.59 -0.48
C SER A 337 -38.98 14.61 0.59
N ASP A 338 -38.86 13.35 0.21
CA ASP A 338 -38.58 12.26 1.13
C ASP A 338 -37.07 12.17 1.36
N VAL A 339 -36.27 12.52 0.36
CA VAL A 339 -34.81 12.69 0.49
C VAL A 339 -34.49 13.83 1.47
N ALA A 340 -35.21 14.95 1.41
CA ALA A 340 -35.03 16.04 2.36
C ALA A 340 -35.36 15.61 3.81
N LEU A 341 -36.47 14.89 4.00
CA LEU A 341 -36.84 14.31 5.29
C LEU A 341 -35.79 13.30 5.78
N PHE A 342 -35.29 12.44 4.90
CA PHE A 342 -34.25 11.47 5.22
C PHE A 342 -32.97 12.13 5.73
N ARG A 343 -32.54 13.24 5.11
CA ARG A 343 -31.38 14.03 5.57
C ARG A 343 -31.59 14.61 6.96
N GLU A 344 -32.77 15.13 7.25
CA GLU A 344 -33.11 15.66 8.56
C GLU A 344 -33.11 14.56 9.64
N LEU A 345 -33.61 13.37 9.31
CA LEU A 345 -33.71 12.23 10.23
C LEU A 345 -32.35 11.56 10.51
N THR A 346 -31.44 11.53 9.53
CA THR A 346 -30.18 10.76 9.59
C THR A 346 -28.94 11.61 9.76
N GLY A 347 -29.00 12.89 9.38
CA GLY A 347 -27.86 13.81 9.39
C GLY A 347 -26.85 13.59 8.25
N VAL A 348 -27.08 12.62 7.37
CA VAL A 348 -26.16 12.31 6.27
C VAL A 348 -26.13 13.45 5.25
N GLN A 349 -24.93 13.81 4.80
CA GLN A 349 -24.71 14.88 3.83
C GLN A 349 -24.29 14.31 2.48
N PRO A 350 -24.71 14.94 1.37
CA PRO A 350 -24.22 14.59 0.05
C PRO A 350 -22.74 14.99 -0.13
N VAL A 351 -22.08 14.37 -1.11
CA VAL A 351 -20.66 14.58 -1.46
C VAL A 351 -20.46 15.75 -2.41
#